data_AF-T1C238-F1
#
_entry.id   AF-T1C238-F1
#
_cell.length_a   1.000
_cell.length_b   1.000
_cell.length_c   1.000
_cell.angle_alpha   90.00
_cell.angle_beta   90.00
_cell.angle_gamma   90.00
#
_symmetry.space_group_name_H-M   'P 1'
#
loop_
_entity.id
_entity.type
_entity.pdbx_description
1 polymer ?
#
loop_
_entity_poly.entity_id
_entity_poly.type
_entity_poly.pdbx_seq_one_letter_code
_entity_poly.pdbx_strand_id
1 'polypeptide(L)'
;MRTYTKRYSMNQRTRRRRAQFAYAVLGVLALLALRLASAWSLRVDSDEPQHLHVVWAWTQGLLPYRNVFDNHTPLFQLLMSPLLALLGARADIVPCMRTATIPFWMLGLALTWWLGRRLWNARVAW
;
A
#
# COMPACT_ATOMS: atom_id res chain seq x y z
N MET A 1 28.26 -39.83 14.47
CA MET A 1 27.66 -39.63 13.12
C MET A 1 26.27 -38.97 13.14
N ARG A 2 25.37 -39.30 14.08
CA ARG A 2 23.97 -38.79 14.15
C ARG A 2 23.80 -37.29 14.48
N THR A 3 24.77 -36.68 15.17
CA THR A 3 24.78 -35.26 15.57
C THR A 3 25.16 -34.33 14.42
N TYR A 4 26.02 -34.78 13.50
CA TYR A 4 26.51 -33.99 12.36
C TYR A 4 25.39 -33.73 11.34
N THR A 5 24.61 -34.77 11.01
CA THR A 5 23.47 -34.69 10.09
C THR A 5 22.35 -33.80 10.63
N LYS A 6 22.09 -33.82 11.94
CA LYS A 6 21.08 -32.95 12.58
C LYS A 6 21.49 -31.48 12.51
N ARG A 7 22.76 -31.17 12.78
CA ARG A 7 23.32 -29.81 12.69
C ARG A 7 23.32 -29.28 11.25
N TYR A 8 23.66 -30.13 10.28
CA TYR A 8 23.65 -29.79 8.85
C TYR A 8 22.23 -29.47 8.36
N SER A 9 21.24 -30.30 8.70
CA SER A 9 19.82 -30.08 8.37
C SER A 9 19.25 -28.78 8.96
N MET A 10 19.62 -28.46 10.21
CA MET A 10 19.19 -27.24 10.88
C MET A 10 19.76 -25.98 10.19
N ASN A 11 21.03 -26.03 9.79
CA ASN A 11 21.72 -24.93 9.11
C ASN A 11 21.18 -24.68 7.68
N GLN A 12 20.73 -25.74 7.01
CA GLN A 12 20.05 -25.63 5.70
C GLN A 12 18.66 -24.98 5.83
N ARG A 13 17.89 -25.28 6.89
CA ARG A 13 16.59 -24.65 7.15
C ARG A 13 16.70 -23.16 7.45
N THR A 14 17.68 -22.75 8.25
CA THR A 14 17.93 -21.33 8.55
C THR A 14 18.38 -20.56 7.30
N ARG A 15 19.27 -21.14 6.47
CA ARG A 15 19.70 -20.51 5.21
C ARG A 15 18.52 -20.31 4.25
N ARG A 16 17.65 -21.31 4.10
CA ARG A 16 16.44 -21.20 3.27
C ARG A 16 15.48 -20.11 3.77
N ARG A 17 15.23 -20.03 5.08
CA ARG A 17 14.37 -18.98 5.66
C ARG A 17 14.94 -17.58 5.46
N ARG A 18 16.26 -17.40 5.59
CA ARG A 18 16.93 -16.12 5.32
C ARG A 18 16.81 -15.71 3.86
N ALA A 19 16.99 -16.66 2.93
CA ALA A 19 16.82 -16.39 1.51
C ALA A 19 15.37 -16.02 1.15
N GLN A 20 14.38 -16.74 1.69
CA GLN A 20 12.95 -16.41 1.52
C GLN A 20 12.63 -15.00 1.99
N PHE A 21 13.10 -14.64 3.18
CA PHE A 21 12.94 -13.29 3.70
C PHE A 21 13.61 -12.24 2.80
N ALA A 22 14.83 -12.48 2.34
CA ALA A 22 15.54 -11.57 1.44
C ALA A 22 14.80 -11.38 0.11
N TYR A 23 14.28 -12.45 -0.49
CA TYR A 23 13.49 -12.36 -1.72
C TYR A 23 12.18 -11.61 -1.50
N ALA A 24 11.50 -11.83 -0.38
CA ALA A 24 10.28 -11.10 -0.05
C ALA A 24 10.54 -9.60 0.12
N VAL A 25 11.60 -9.23 0.85
CA VAL A 25 12.01 -7.83 1.02
C VAL A 25 12.35 -7.21 -0.34
N LEU A 26 13.16 -7.88 -1.16
CA LEU A 26 13.50 -7.41 -2.51
C LEU A 26 12.24 -7.25 -3.37
N GLY A 27 11.30 -8.19 -3.31
CA GLY A 27 10.03 -8.12 -4.04
C GLY A 27 9.17 -6.94 -3.60
N VAL A 28 9.03 -6.71 -2.30
CA VAL A 28 8.30 -5.55 -1.76
C VAL A 28 8.97 -4.23 -2.16
N LEU A 29 10.31 -4.15 -2.10
CA LEU A 29 11.04 -2.96 -2.53
C LEU A 29 10.91 -2.70 -4.03
N ALA A 30 10.96 -3.74 -4.86
CA ALA A 30 10.73 -3.63 -6.30
C ALA A 30 9.32 -3.14 -6.61
N LEU A 31 8.30 -3.68 -5.92
CA LEU A 31 6.91 -3.23 -6.05
C LEU A 31 6.71 -1.79 -5.56
N LEU A 32 7.37 -1.39 -4.47
CA LEU A 32 7.34 -0.02 -3.97
C LEU A 32 7.96 0.95 -4.99
N ALA A 33 9.12 0.60 -5.55
CA ALA A 33 9.77 1.39 -6.59
C ALA A 33 8.87 1.53 -7.83
N LEU A 34 8.24 0.43 -8.25
CA LEU A 34 7.28 0.45 -9.36
C LEU A 34 6.08 1.34 -9.05
N ARG A 35 5.49 1.24 -7.85
CA ARG A 35 4.36 2.07 -7.42
C ARG A 35 4.70 3.56 -7.42
N LEU A 36 5.88 3.92 -6.89
CA LEU A 36 6.36 5.29 -6.90
C LEU A 36 6.60 5.78 -8.34
N ALA A 37 7.25 4.99 -9.19
CA ALA A 37 7.45 5.34 -10.59
C ALA A 37 6.11 5.53 -11.33
N SER A 38 5.18 4.59 -11.17
CA SER A 38 3.85 4.64 -11.77
C SER A 38 3.02 5.83 -11.29
N ALA A 39 3.17 6.26 -10.03
CA ALA A 39 2.47 7.42 -9.51
C ALA A 39 2.79 8.70 -10.31
N TRP A 40 4.00 8.81 -10.86
CA TRP A 40 4.46 9.98 -11.61
C TRP A 40 4.47 9.79 -13.13
N SER A 41 4.57 8.55 -13.62
CA SER A 41 4.71 8.27 -15.06
C SER A 41 3.39 7.96 -15.76
N LEU A 42 2.40 7.42 -15.04
CA LEU A 42 1.11 7.10 -15.64
C LEU A 42 0.27 8.36 -15.82
N ARG A 43 -0.46 8.43 -16.94
CA ARG A 43 -1.40 9.51 -17.22
C ARG A 43 -2.46 9.59 -16.12
N VAL A 44 -2.93 10.81 -15.85
CA VAL A 44 -4.04 11.05 -14.94
C VAL A 44 -5.34 10.66 -15.63
N ASP A 45 -6.10 9.77 -15.00
CA ASP A 45 -7.45 9.39 -15.42
C ASP A 45 -8.49 10.38 -14.86
N SER A 46 -9.72 10.36 -15.38
CA SER A 46 -10.83 11.21 -14.92
C SER A 46 -11.26 10.95 -13.47
N ASP A 47 -11.12 9.72 -12.97
CA ASP A 47 -11.58 9.37 -11.61
C ASP A 47 -10.72 10.06 -10.53
N GLU A 48 -9.43 10.25 -10.80
CA GLU A 48 -8.49 10.80 -9.84
C GLU A 48 -8.78 12.26 -9.45
N PRO A 49 -8.94 13.21 -10.40
CA PRO A 49 -9.37 14.55 -10.06
C PRO A 49 -10.81 14.58 -9.54
N GLN A 50 -11.69 13.65 -9.93
CA GLN A 50 -13.05 13.55 -9.35
C GLN A 50 -12.98 13.22 -7.86
N HIS A 51 -12.25 12.17 -7.47
CA HIS A 51 -12.03 11.84 -6.06
C HIS A 51 -11.39 13.01 -5.32
N LEU A 52 -10.38 13.64 -5.92
CA LEU A 52 -9.65 14.71 -5.27
C LEU A 52 -10.48 16.01 -5.13
N HIS A 53 -11.42 16.26 -6.04
CA HIS A 53 -12.38 17.35 -5.90
C HIS A 53 -13.27 17.15 -4.67
N VAL A 54 -13.72 15.93 -4.40
CA VAL A 54 -14.49 15.63 -3.19
C VAL A 54 -13.61 15.75 -1.95
N VAL A 55 -12.37 15.25 -1.97
CA VAL A 55 -11.39 15.47 -0.88
C VAL A 55 -11.20 16.96 -0.63
N TRP A 56 -11.07 17.77 -1.67
CA TRP A 56 -10.97 19.22 -1.56
C TRP A 56 -12.23 19.82 -0.93
N ALA A 57 -13.43 19.38 -1.32
CA ALA A 57 -14.67 19.84 -0.71
C ALA A 57 -14.69 19.63 0.82
N TRP A 58 -14.20 18.49 1.31
CA TRP A 58 -14.01 18.26 2.74
C TRP A 58 -13.10 19.30 3.39
N THR A 59 -11.99 19.67 2.74
CA THR A 59 -11.08 20.73 3.25
C THR A 59 -11.73 22.10 3.33
N GLN A 60 -12.81 22.33 2.56
CA GLN A 60 -13.60 23.56 2.57
C GLN A 60 -14.79 23.49 3.54
N GLY A 61 -14.94 22.41 4.32
CA GLY A 61 -16.08 22.21 5.21
C GLY A 61 -17.39 21.83 4.50
N LEU A 62 -17.33 21.45 3.22
CA LEU A 62 -18.48 20.98 2.46
C LEU A 62 -18.68 19.48 2.68
N LEU A 63 -19.93 19.06 2.90
CA LEU A 63 -20.25 17.65 3.13
C LEU A 63 -20.60 16.94 1.82
N PRO A 64 -20.04 15.74 1.55
CA PRO A 64 -20.48 14.88 0.46
C PRO A 64 -21.97 14.55 0.57
N TYR A 65 -22.61 14.36 -0.57
CA TYR A 65 -24.04 14.07 -0.75
C TYR A 65 -25.01 15.18 -0.33
N ARG A 66 -24.55 16.18 0.42
CA ARG A 66 -25.34 17.36 0.81
C ARG A 66 -24.98 18.59 -0.02
N ASN A 67 -23.69 18.90 -0.09
CA ASN A 67 -23.17 20.10 -0.76
C ASN A 67 -22.48 19.75 -2.08
N VAL A 68 -21.89 18.56 -2.17
CA VAL A 68 -21.18 18.07 -3.35
C VAL A 68 -21.67 16.67 -3.67
N PHE A 69 -22.05 16.46 -4.93
CA PHE A 69 -22.45 15.14 -5.41
C PHE A 69 -21.23 14.21 -5.48
N ASP A 70 -21.39 12.99 -4.98
CA ASP A 70 -20.45 11.88 -5.16
C ASP A 70 -21.26 10.57 -5.24
N ASN A 71 -20.82 9.63 -6.06
CA ASN A 71 -21.38 8.29 -6.20
C ASN A 71 -20.59 7.23 -5.41
N HIS A 72 -19.43 7.60 -4.84
CA HIS A 72 -18.59 6.70 -4.05
C HIS A 72 -18.95 6.78 -2.57
N THR A 73 -18.50 5.82 -1.76
CA THR A 73 -18.57 5.93 -0.28
C THR A 73 -17.46 6.86 0.25
N PRO A 74 -17.66 7.57 1.37
CA PRO A 74 -16.86 8.75 1.70
C PRO A 74 -15.57 8.46 2.48
N LEU A 75 -15.31 7.20 2.84
CA LEU A 75 -14.21 6.85 3.76
C LEU A 75 -12.84 7.24 3.19
N PHE A 76 -12.62 7.02 1.90
CA PHE A 76 -11.38 7.39 1.24
C PHE A 76 -11.16 8.90 1.31
N GLN A 77 -12.18 9.68 0.96
CA GLN A 77 -12.14 11.13 0.89
C GLN A 77 -11.90 11.73 2.27
N LEU A 78 -12.59 11.20 3.28
CA LEU A 78 -12.40 11.58 4.68
C LEU A 78 -10.94 11.35 5.12
N LEU A 79 -10.39 10.16 4.88
CA LEU A 79 -9.00 9.83 5.27
C LEU A 79 -7.95 10.66 4.53
N MET A 80 -8.21 11.04 3.28
CA MET A 80 -7.29 11.83 2.47
C MET A 80 -7.39 13.34 2.73
N SER A 81 -8.50 13.81 3.30
CA SER A 81 -8.75 15.25 3.51
C SER A 81 -7.69 15.97 4.36
N PRO A 82 -7.15 15.43 5.46
CA PRO A 82 -6.13 16.13 6.24
C PRO A 82 -4.81 16.26 5.46
N LEU A 83 -4.49 15.26 4.64
CA LEU A 83 -3.28 15.29 3.82
C LEU A 83 -3.39 16.31 2.70
N LEU A 84 -4.55 16.39 2.02
CA LEU A 84 -4.77 17.43 1.02
C LEU A 84 -4.77 18.83 1.64
N ALA A 85 -5.37 18.99 2.83
CA ALA A 85 -5.35 20.27 3.55
C ALA A 85 -3.93 20.72 3.88
N LEU A 86 -3.03 19.78 4.21
CA LEU A 86 -1.62 20.06 4.48
C LEU A 86 -0.82 20.39 3.22
N LEU A 87 -1.04 19.65 2.12
CA LEU A 87 -0.29 19.82 0.87
C LEU A 87 -0.77 21.00 0.03
N GLY A 88 -2.05 21.37 0.17
CA GLY A 88 -2.71 22.42 -0.60
C GLY A 88 -3.00 22.02 -2.05
N ALA A 89 -3.76 22.89 -2.74
CA ALA A 89 -4.02 22.73 -4.18
C ALA A 89 -2.79 23.18 -4.99
N ARG A 90 -2.26 22.29 -5.84
CA ARG A 90 -1.06 22.50 -6.67
C ARG A 90 -1.15 21.70 -7.95
N ALA A 91 -0.39 22.08 -8.98
CA ALA A 91 -0.48 21.49 -10.32
C ALA A 91 -0.14 19.98 -10.35
N ASP A 92 0.71 19.53 -9.46
CA ASP A 92 1.16 18.14 -9.30
C ASP A 92 0.49 17.44 -8.10
N ILE A 93 -0.66 17.94 -7.64
CA ILE A 93 -1.33 17.37 -6.46
C ILE A 93 -1.81 15.94 -6.69
N VAL A 94 -2.24 15.61 -7.91
CA VAL A 94 -2.72 14.26 -8.24
C VAL A 94 -1.61 13.20 -8.06
N PRO A 95 -0.43 13.29 -8.70
CA PRO A 95 0.64 12.33 -8.46
C PRO A 95 1.12 12.33 -7.01
N CYS A 96 1.12 13.47 -6.32
CA CYS A 96 1.40 13.52 -4.88
C CYS A 96 0.39 12.67 -4.08
N MET A 97 -0.90 12.84 -4.32
CA MET A 97 -1.97 12.12 -3.60
C MET A 97 -2.06 10.64 -3.99
N ARG A 98 -1.61 10.24 -5.18
CA ARG A 98 -1.42 8.80 -5.51
C ARG A 98 -0.49 8.12 -4.51
N THR A 99 0.61 8.79 -4.14
CA THR A 99 1.57 8.20 -3.18
C THR A 99 0.97 7.98 -1.80
N ALA A 100 -0.07 8.74 -1.43
CA ALA A 100 -0.81 8.57 -0.18
C ALA A 100 -1.56 7.22 -0.09
N THR A 101 -1.76 6.53 -1.22
CA THR A 101 -2.38 5.20 -1.25
C THR A 101 -1.40 4.07 -0.89
N ILE A 102 -0.08 4.32 -0.96
CA ILE A 102 0.96 3.31 -0.74
C ILE A 102 0.89 2.68 0.67
N PRO A 103 0.68 3.44 1.77
CA PRO A 103 0.50 2.85 3.09
C PRO A 103 -0.66 1.84 3.18
N PHE A 104 -1.80 2.11 2.53
CA PHE A 104 -2.93 1.18 2.52
C PHE A 104 -2.62 -0.08 1.72
N TRP A 105 -1.89 0.06 0.61
CA TRP A 105 -1.39 -1.09 -0.14
C TRP A 105 -0.42 -1.95 0.69
N MET A 106 0.52 -1.32 1.41
CA MET A 106 1.43 -2.04 2.31
C MET A 106 0.68 -2.75 3.44
N LEU A 107 -0.34 -2.09 4.01
CA LEU A 107 -1.21 -2.69 5.01
C LEU A 107 -1.95 -3.91 4.44
N GLY A 108 -2.49 -3.81 3.22
CA GLY A 108 -3.12 -4.94 2.52
C GLY A 108 -2.17 -6.13 2.34
N LEU A 109 -0.92 -5.88 1.95
CA LEU A 109 0.10 -6.94 1.85
C LEU A 109 0.41 -7.56 3.22
N ALA A 110 0.57 -6.74 4.26
CA ALA A 110 0.85 -7.21 5.61
C ALA A 110 -0.31 -8.06 6.18
N LEU A 111 -1.55 -7.63 5.96
CA LEU A 111 -2.75 -8.38 6.37
C LEU A 111 -2.89 -9.69 5.59
N THR A 112 -2.58 -9.68 4.28
CA THR A 112 -2.59 -10.90 3.45
C THR A 112 -1.55 -11.91 3.94
N TRP A 113 -0.33 -11.45 4.21
CA TRP A 113 0.72 -12.28 4.80
C TRP A 113 0.30 -12.83 6.18
N TRP A 114 -0.30 -11.98 7.02
CA TRP A 114 -0.77 -12.36 8.35
C TRP A 114 -1.86 -13.44 8.29
N LEU A 115 -2.83 -13.30 7.40
CA LEU A 115 -3.87 -14.29 7.15
C LEU A 115 -3.27 -15.60 6.63
N GLY A 116 -2.38 -15.54 5.64
CA GLY A 116 -1.71 -16.73 5.10
C GLY A 116 -0.97 -17.53 6.18
N ARG A 117 -0.33 -16.84 7.12
CA ARG A 117 0.36 -17.45 8.25
C ARG A 117 -0.60 -18.03 9.30
N ARG A 118 -1.73 -17.37 9.54
CA ARG A 118 -2.75 -17.79 10.53
C ARG A 118 -3.59 -18.98 10.07
N LEU A 119 -3.95 -19.01 8.78
CA LEU A 119 -4.83 -20.02 8.22
C LEU A 119 -4.09 -21.26 7.72
N TRP A 120 -2.84 -21.11 7.28
CA TRP A 120 -2.02 -22.23 6.80
C TRP A 120 -0.70 -22.32 7.57
N ASN A 121 0.36 -21.75 7.02
CA ASN A 121 1.69 -21.81 7.61
C ASN A 121 2.58 -20.70 7.03
N ALA A 122 3.75 -20.51 7.65
CA ALA A 122 4.69 -19.47 7.23
C ALA A 122 5.18 -19.61 5.79
N ARG A 123 5.16 -20.81 5.18
CA ARG A 123 5.62 -20.99 3.80
C ARG A 123 4.59 -20.51 2.77
N VAL A 124 3.29 -20.63 3.06
CA VAL A 124 2.22 -20.12 2.19
C VAL A 124 2.13 -18.60 2.26
N ALA A 125 2.51 -18.01 3.40
CA ALA A 125 2.54 -16.57 3.57
C ALA A 125 3.68 -15.87 2.79
N TRP A 126 4.76 -16.59 2.44
CA TRP A 126 5.92 -16.09 1.70
C TRP A 126 5.79 -16.40 0.21
#